data_AF-C1ECD0-F1
#
_entry.id   AF-C1ECD0-F1
#
_cell.length_a   1.000
_cell.length_b   1.000
_cell.length_c   1.000
_cell.angle_alpha   90.00
_cell.angle_beta   90.00
_cell.angle_gamma   90.00
#
_symmetry.space_group_name_H-M   'P 1'
#
loop_
_entity.id
_entity.type
_entity.pdbx_description
1 polymer ?
#
loop_
_entity_poly.entity_id
_entity_poly.type
_entity_poly.pdbx_seq_one_letter_code
_entity_poly.pdbx_strand_id
1 'polypeptide(L)'
;MAEAIKKLPVKGAWQVYVHKLRAYVMGDDGSPVRPHLMLVISTKDGQFLACEPASGDDEAGGGNVVKDRPTPEALLAFLKRVMTHPRVMNTTAAGEKRKAARPESIRFADTHTASLHLGEKEKWAGETACPYVEGCRAGLAECGVDDVGFAPVPPDLIESIIRAQIEPSMAPDNQEWGTQHLPGLSQSVDGFTDAFGGSLFAAAAEFARVSPWTALAKRRPVQISYRLVLREDVAMRLTAYVSLVGSKEEGSFGFAVHKTLAEAKRAYEVEVGGGEDGESAGESSVNGQSCMFASVYECPFEDVDDAERAGWDLAPMEDEPGERYWPIFCKMAFEKGEGGTEDALSLTRPAIVELQCFELALKAVTALIKSGELRRADDENQSANDGKPWTVQCETFAGSAGSEMATIDVEVSLPSLDDSAANEGQDAYL
;
A
#
# COMPACT_ATOMS: atom_id res chain seq x y z
N MET A 1 -32.03 23.14 16.24
CA MET A 1 -30.60 23.44 16.46
C MET A 1 -30.09 24.55 15.53
N ALA A 2 -30.33 24.48 14.22
CA ALA A 2 -29.83 25.47 13.23
C ALA A 2 -30.20 26.94 13.54
N GLU A 3 -31.45 27.23 13.90
CA GLU A 3 -31.89 28.58 14.29
C GLU A 3 -31.18 29.14 15.54
N ALA A 4 -30.74 28.27 16.46
CA ALA A 4 -29.92 28.69 17.60
C ALA A 4 -28.49 29.03 17.16
N ILE A 5 -27.94 28.26 16.20
CA ILE A 5 -26.61 28.48 15.64
C ILE A 5 -26.53 29.82 14.88
N LYS A 6 -27.57 30.19 14.11
CA LYS A 6 -27.61 31.49 13.42
C LYS A 6 -27.43 32.69 14.37
N LYS A 7 -27.85 32.55 15.62
CA LYS A 7 -27.76 33.59 16.66
C LYS A 7 -26.40 33.63 17.36
N LEU A 8 -25.53 32.65 17.12
CA LEU A 8 -24.18 32.63 17.66
C LEU A 8 -23.33 33.75 17.05
N PRO A 9 -22.34 34.27 17.80
CA PRO A 9 -21.37 35.21 17.26
C PRO A 9 -20.60 34.56 16.10
N VAL A 10 -20.36 35.34 15.04
CA VAL A 10 -19.53 34.93 13.91
C VAL A 10 -18.06 35.11 14.28
N LYS A 11 -17.24 34.08 14.09
CA LYS A 11 -15.81 34.13 14.43
C LYS A 11 -14.93 33.28 13.51
N GLY A 12 -14.20 33.96 12.63
CA GLY A 12 -13.10 33.39 11.84
C GLY A 12 -13.55 32.40 10.77
N ALA A 13 -12.59 31.85 10.03
CA ALA A 13 -12.81 30.83 9.01
C ALA A 13 -12.27 29.47 9.47
N TRP A 14 -12.94 28.39 9.11
CA TRP A 14 -12.53 27.03 9.50
C TRP A 14 -12.07 26.21 8.30
N GLN A 15 -11.01 25.43 8.48
CA GLN A 15 -10.67 24.30 7.62
C GLN A 15 -11.20 23.03 8.30
N VAL A 16 -11.91 22.20 7.56
CA VAL A 16 -12.40 20.89 8.01
C VAL A 16 -11.74 19.84 7.14
N TYR A 17 -11.03 18.92 7.78
CA TYR A 17 -10.32 17.84 7.12
C TYR A 17 -10.81 16.50 7.66
N VAL A 18 -11.33 15.65 6.77
CA VAL A 18 -11.66 14.26 7.09
C VAL A 18 -10.50 13.38 6.64
N HIS A 19 -9.74 12.86 7.59
CA HIS A 19 -8.52 12.12 7.34
C HIS A 19 -8.67 10.65 7.74
N LYS A 20 -8.34 9.73 6.85
CA LYS A 20 -8.29 8.29 7.13
C LYS A 20 -6.95 7.98 7.78
N LEU A 21 -6.98 7.57 9.05
CA LEU A 21 -5.78 7.37 9.86
C LEU A 21 -5.02 6.12 9.46
N ARG A 22 -3.71 6.14 9.68
CA ARG A 22 -2.78 5.01 9.55
C ARG A 22 -2.64 4.26 10.88
N ALA A 23 -3.77 3.80 11.39
CA ALA A 23 -3.86 2.97 12.58
C ALA A 23 -5.04 2.01 12.40
N TYR A 24 -4.90 0.82 12.98
CA TYR A 24 -6.01 -0.14 13.06
C TYR A 24 -6.64 -0.06 14.45
N VAL A 25 -7.97 0.05 14.48
CA VAL A 25 -8.78 -0.05 15.71
C VAL A 25 -9.82 -1.14 15.53
N MET A 26 -10.32 -1.71 16.62
CA MET A 26 -11.36 -2.74 16.51
C MET A 26 -12.69 -2.14 16.02
N GLY A 27 -13.18 -2.67 14.90
CA GLY A 27 -14.51 -2.43 14.34
C GLY A 27 -15.64 -2.91 15.27
N ASP A 28 -16.87 -2.53 14.96
CA ASP A 28 -18.06 -2.95 15.74
C ASP A 28 -18.38 -4.44 15.53
N ASP A 29 -17.96 -4.99 14.40
CA ASP A 29 -18.04 -6.40 14.04
C ASP A 29 -16.89 -7.24 14.61
N GLY A 30 -15.93 -6.60 15.30
CA GLY A 30 -14.73 -7.24 15.81
C GLY A 30 -13.62 -7.42 14.78
N SER A 31 -13.75 -6.86 13.57
CA SER A 31 -12.67 -6.83 12.57
C SER A 31 -11.88 -5.52 12.68
N PRO A 32 -10.54 -5.52 12.52
CA PRO A 32 -9.78 -4.27 12.56
C PRO A 32 -10.14 -3.34 11.38
N VAL A 33 -10.34 -2.06 11.67
CA VAL A 33 -10.68 -1.03 10.68
C VAL A 33 -9.77 0.18 10.82
N ARG A 34 -9.59 0.92 9.71
CA ARG A 34 -8.88 2.20 9.71
C ARG A 34 -9.85 3.35 9.98
N PRO A 35 -9.78 4.02 11.14
CA PRO A 35 -10.75 5.04 11.50
C PRO A 35 -10.48 6.35 10.73
N HIS A 36 -11.47 7.23 10.73
CA HIS A 36 -11.41 8.57 10.15
C HIS A 36 -11.43 9.64 11.25
N LEU A 37 -10.45 10.53 11.20
CA LEU A 37 -10.35 11.75 12.00
C LEU A 37 -11.12 12.89 11.31
N MET A 38 -12.09 13.48 11.98
CA MET A 38 -12.75 14.74 11.61
C MET A 38 -12.06 15.91 12.31
N LEU A 39 -11.09 16.54 11.64
CA LEU A 39 -10.31 17.64 12.19
C LEU A 39 -10.89 19.00 11.78
N VAL A 40 -11.25 19.83 12.75
CA VAL A 40 -11.71 21.21 12.51
C VAL A 40 -10.64 22.18 13.00
N ILE A 41 -10.20 23.09 12.14
CA ILE A 41 -9.11 24.02 12.43
C ILE A 41 -9.61 25.43 12.22
N SER A 42 -9.55 26.25 13.26
CA SER A 42 -9.77 27.68 13.12
C SER A 42 -8.53 28.32 12.48
N THR A 43 -8.64 28.73 11.22
CA THR A 43 -7.53 29.31 10.44
C THR A 43 -7.04 30.65 10.99
N LYS A 44 -7.83 31.28 11.87
CA LYS A 44 -7.48 32.56 12.51
C LYS A 44 -6.45 32.39 13.63
N ASP A 45 -6.54 31.31 14.41
CA ASP A 45 -5.77 31.10 15.64
C ASP A 45 -5.06 29.74 15.71
N GLY A 46 -5.18 28.90 14.67
CA GLY A 46 -4.55 27.58 14.59
C GLY A 46 -5.14 26.55 15.55
N GLN A 47 -6.26 26.87 16.22
CA GLN A 47 -6.85 25.99 17.22
C GLN A 47 -7.58 24.82 16.57
N PHE A 48 -7.37 23.63 17.12
CA PHE A 48 -8.11 22.42 16.76
C PHE A 48 -9.37 22.34 17.59
N LEU A 49 -10.50 22.27 16.92
CA LEU A 49 -11.83 22.30 17.50
C LEU A 49 -12.46 20.92 17.44
N ALA A 50 -12.99 20.50 18.58
CA ALA A 50 -13.88 19.36 18.71
C ALA A 50 -15.14 19.80 19.48
N CYS A 51 -15.96 18.85 19.89
CA CYS A 51 -17.10 19.11 20.76
C CYS A 51 -17.01 18.33 22.06
N GLU A 52 -17.69 18.79 23.11
CA GLU A 52 -17.84 18.00 24.34
C GLU A 52 -18.53 16.65 24.06
N PRO A 53 -18.13 15.56 24.73
CA PRO A 53 -18.83 14.29 24.64
C PRO A 53 -20.32 14.44 24.94
N ALA A 54 -21.18 13.73 24.22
CA ALA A 54 -22.60 13.72 24.56
C ALA A 54 -22.74 12.90 25.86
N SER A 55 -23.58 13.35 26.79
CA SER A 55 -23.90 12.55 27.98
C SER A 55 -24.80 11.37 27.58
N GLY A 56 -24.22 10.17 27.44
CA GLY A 56 -24.90 8.90 27.13
C GLY A 56 -24.02 7.92 26.35
N ASP A 57 -24.45 6.65 26.24
CA ASP A 57 -23.77 5.56 25.48
C ASP A 57 -23.89 5.70 23.95
N ASP A 58 -24.16 6.91 23.44
CA ASP A 58 -24.14 7.15 21.99
C ASP A 58 -22.68 7.13 21.52
N GLU A 59 -22.27 6.11 20.78
CA GLU A 59 -20.93 6.01 20.15
C GLU A 59 -20.68 7.14 19.13
N ALA A 60 -21.72 7.87 18.69
CA ALA A 60 -21.61 9.14 17.95
C ALA A 60 -21.35 10.37 18.87
N GLY A 61 -21.14 10.12 20.16
CA GLY A 61 -21.19 11.05 21.28
C GLY A 61 -19.92 11.85 21.52
N GLY A 62 -19.36 12.50 20.50
CA GLY A 62 -18.38 13.59 20.66
C GLY A 62 -16.90 13.21 20.50
N GLY A 63 -16.61 12.00 20.05
CA GLY A 63 -15.32 11.69 19.43
C GLY A 63 -15.19 12.39 18.08
N ASN A 64 -14.02 12.95 17.81
CA ASN A 64 -13.64 13.43 16.48
C ASN A 64 -12.99 12.32 15.63
N VAL A 65 -13.03 11.07 16.10
CA VAL A 65 -12.58 9.88 15.39
C VAL A 65 -13.76 8.94 15.27
N VAL A 66 -14.03 8.46 14.05
CA VAL A 66 -15.12 7.54 13.73
C VAL A 66 -14.57 6.34 12.97
N LYS A 67 -15.15 5.16 13.14
CA LYS A 67 -14.66 3.92 12.53
C LYS A 67 -14.86 3.92 11.01
N ASP A 68 -16.09 4.24 10.59
CA ASP A 68 -16.44 4.35 9.17
C ASP A 68 -16.18 5.74 8.61
N ARG A 69 -16.06 5.83 7.28
CA ARG A 69 -16.00 7.12 6.58
C ARG A 69 -17.28 7.92 6.92
N PRO A 70 -17.17 9.11 7.54
CA PRO A 70 -18.36 9.86 7.94
C PRO A 70 -19.11 10.32 6.70
N THR A 71 -20.43 10.20 6.71
CA THR A 71 -21.28 10.80 5.68
C THR A 71 -21.32 12.33 5.85
N PRO A 72 -21.70 13.11 4.82
CA PRO A 72 -21.88 14.55 4.97
C PRO A 72 -22.88 14.93 6.09
N GLU A 73 -23.91 14.13 6.31
CA GLU A 73 -24.89 14.34 7.38
C GLU A 73 -24.26 14.15 8.76
N ALA A 74 -23.46 13.09 8.94
CA ALA A 74 -22.73 12.82 10.17
C ALA A 74 -21.72 13.94 10.47
N LEU A 75 -20.95 14.37 9.46
CA LEU A 75 -20.00 15.48 9.59
C LEU A 75 -20.72 16.81 9.90
N LEU A 76 -21.84 17.08 9.25
CA LEU A 76 -22.66 18.27 9.52
C LEU A 76 -23.19 18.27 10.96
N ALA A 77 -23.66 17.12 11.46
CA ALA A 77 -24.09 16.97 12.85
C ALA A 77 -22.95 17.24 13.83
N PHE A 78 -21.76 16.71 13.54
CA PHE A 78 -20.53 17.00 14.28
C PHE A 78 -20.20 18.50 14.27
N LEU A 79 -20.19 19.16 13.11
CA LEU A 79 -19.90 20.60 13.00
C LEU A 79 -20.91 21.46 13.78
N LYS A 80 -22.21 21.12 13.74
CA LYS A 80 -23.24 21.81 14.54
C LYS A 80 -22.95 21.71 16.04
N ARG A 81 -22.42 20.56 16.49
CA ARG A 81 -21.96 20.39 17.88
C ARG A 81 -20.69 21.18 18.16
N VAL A 82 -19.69 21.18 17.27
CA VAL A 82 -18.49 22.03 17.40
C VAL A 82 -18.88 23.51 17.54
N MET A 83 -19.86 24.01 16.79
CA MET A 83 -20.32 25.41 16.93
C MET A 83 -20.97 25.71 18.28
N THR A 84 -21.71 24.76 18.85
CA THR A 84 -22.53 24.97 20.06
C THR A 84 -21.84 24.59 21.36
N HIS A 85 -20.94 23.60 21.34
CA HIS A 85 -20.21 23.09 22.48
C HIS A 85 -18.71 22.91 22.16
N PRO A 86 -18.01 23.96 21.68
CA PRO A 86 -16.64 23.81 21.20
C PRO A 86 -15.65 23.53 22.33
N ARG A 87 -14.74 22.61 22.05
CA ARG A 87 -13.59 22.26 22.87
C ARG A 87 -12.31 22.47 22.06
N VAL A 88 -11.27 23.03 22.69
CA VAL A 88 -9.93 23.10 22.06
C VAL A 88 -9.13 21.85 22.40
N MET A 89 -8.49 21.26 21.38
CA MET A 89 -7.77 19.99 21.48
C MET A 89 -6.25 20.17 21.61
N ASN A 90 -5.68 21.20 20.98
CA ASN A 90 -4.23 21.45 20.96
C ASN A 90 -3.77 22.45 22.03
N THR A 91 -4.23 22.27 23.28
CA THR A 91 -3.88 23.12 24.42
C THR A 91 -3.35 22.29 25.60
N THR A 92 -2.42 22.85 26.37
CA THR A 92 -1.87 22.22 27.58
C THR A 92 -2.91 22.06 28.70
N ALA A 93 -3.95 22.88 28.70
CA ALA A 93 -5.13 22.66 29.52
C ALA A 93 -6.08 21.70 28.77
N ALA A 94 -6.15 20.45 29.23
CA ALA A 94 -7.00 19.43 28.62
C ALA A 94 -8.47 19.91 28.55
N GLY A 95 -8.97 20.15 27.34
CA GLY A 95 -10.37 20.46 27.10
C GLY A 95 -10.83 21.84 27.54
N GLU A 96 -10.01 22.86 27.32
CA GLU A 96 -10.44 24.25 27.50
C GLU A 96 -11.74 24.50 26.70
N LYS A 97 -12.81 24.83 27.44
CA LYS A 97 -14.11 25.15 26.85
C LYS A 97 -13.98 26.48 26.10
N ARG A 98 -14.31 26.45 24.82
CA ARG A 98 -14.42 27.67 24.01
C ARG A 98 -15.86 28.16 24.06
N LYS A 99 -16.05 29.48 23.92
CA LYS A 99 -17.41 30.03 23.76
C LYS A 99 -17.98 29.59 22.42
N ALA A 100 -19.26 29.20 22.42
CA ALA A 100 -20.02 28.86 21.22
C ALA A 100 -19.92 30.00 20.18
N ALA A 101 -19.63 29.63 18.94
CA ALA A 101 -19.47 30.54 17.82
C ALA A 101 -19.75 29.79 16.52
N ARG A 102 -20.23 30.52 15.50
CA ARG A 102 -20.29 30.01 14.12
C ARG A 102 -19.14 30.59 13.30
N PRO A 103 -18.54 29.83 12.37
CA PRO A 103 -17.55 30.39 11.45
C PRO A 103 -18.22 31.32 10.44
N GLU A 104 -17.42 32.22 9.88
CA GLU A 104 -17.77 33.02 8.71
C GLU A 104 -17.77 32.16 7.43
N SER A 105 -16.78 31.28 7.31
CA SER A 105 -16.62 30.38 6.18
C SER A 105 -16.02 29.04 6.58
N ILE A 106 -16.29 28.02 5.77
CA ILE A 106 -15.75 26.67 5.94
C ILE A 106 -15.12 26.19 4.63
N ARG A 107 -13.93 25.60 4.75
CA ARG A 107 -13.24 24.93 3.65
C ARG A 107 -13.07 23.45 3.98
N PHE A 108 -13.42 22.59 3.03
CA PHE A 108 -13.36 21.15 3.19
C PHE A 108 -12.22 20.55 2.36
N ALA A 109 -11.63 19.49 2.91
CA ALA A 109 -10.87 18.49 2.20
C ALA A 109 -11.09 17.13 2.87
N ASP A 110 -10.77 16.07 2.15
CA ASP A 110 -10.64 14.71 2.68
C ASP A 110 -9.32 14.08 2.23
N THR A 111 -9.01 12.87 2.70
CA THR A 111 -7.74 12.19 2.39
C THR A 111 -7.40 12.19 0.89
N HIS A 112 -8.39 12.05 0.01
CA HIS A 112 -8.19 11.98 -1.44
C HIS A 112 -8.01 13.35 -2.09
N THR A 113 -8.57 14.41 -1.49
CA THR A 113 -8.57 15.76 -2.06
C THR A 113 -7.58 16.71 -1.39
N ALA A 114 -6.96 16.29 -0.28
CA ALA A 114 -6.08 17.11 0.55
C ALA A 114 -4.91 17.76 -0.21
N SER A 115 -4.37 17.10 -1.23
CA SER A 115 -3.25 17.60 -2.03
C SER A 115 -3.65 18.27 -3.35
N LEU A 116 -4.93 18.24 -3.73
CA LEU A 116 -5.40 18.79 -5.01
C LEU A 116 -5.21 20.30 -5.04
N HIS A 117 -4.64 20.80 -6.14
CA HIS A 117 -4.40 22.23 -6.38
C HIS A 117 -3.57 22.92 -5.28
N LEU A 118 -2.68 22.19 -4.60
CA LEU A 118 -1.73 22.77 -3.65
C LEU A 118 -0.92 23.89 -4.33
N GLY A 119 -0.99 25.10 -3.76
CA GLY A 119 -0.34 26.29 -4.33
C GLY A 119 -1.12 27.01 -5.44
N GLU A 120 -2.17 26.39 -5.99
CA GLU A 120 -2.95 26.89 -7.14
C GLU A 120 -4.32 27.43 -6.69
N LYS A 121 -4.32 28.52 -5.92
CA LYS A 121 -5.52 29.06 -5.24
C LYS A 121 -6.69 29.38 -6.17
N GLU A 122 -6.39 29.77 -7.40
CA GLU A 122 -7.37 30.08 -8.42
C GLU A 122 -8.24 28.88 -8.82
N LYS A 123 -7.75 27.65 -8.61
CA LYS A 123 -8.49 26.42 -8.92
C LYS A 123 -9.42 25.97 -7.80
N TRP A 124 -9.22 26.46 -6.57
CA TRP A 124 -9.95 25.97 -5.39
C TRP A 124 -11.46 26.22 -5.46
N ALA A 125 -11.88 27.35 -6.04
CA ALA A 125 -13.29 27.73 -6.10
C ALA A 125 -14.14 26.81 -6.99
N GLY A 126 -13.51 26.15 -7.97
CA GLY A 126 -14.19 25.22 -8.89
C GLY A 126 -14.07 23.76 -8.50
N GLU A 127 -13.34 23.44 -7.42
CA GLU A 127 -13.09 22.06 -7.00
C GLU A 127 -14.29 21.51 -6.20
N THR A 128 -14.82 20.37 -6.66
CA THR A 128 -16.03 19.72 -6.11
C THR A 128 -15.82 18.24 -5.80
N ALA A 129 -14.60 17.70 -5.97
CA ALA A 129 -14.27 16.30 -5.71
C ALA A 129 -14.45 15.92 -4.24
N CYS A 130 -14.32 16.88 -3.31
CA CYS A 130 -14.55 16.62 -1.90
C CYS A 130 -16.07 16.55 -1.62
N PRO A 131 -16.62 15.39 -1.23
CA PRO A 131 -18.07 15.21 -1.10
C PRO A 131 -18.69 16.08 -0.01
N TYR A 132 -17.88 16.49 0.97
CA TYR A 132 -18.33 17.32 2.09
C TYR A 132 -18.62 18.76 1.70
N VAL A 133 -18.09 19.25 0.58
CA VAL A 133 -18.35 20.61 0.08
C VAL A 133 -19.84 20.76 -0.23
N GLU A 134 -20.35 19.98 -1.18
CA GLU A 134 -21.77 20.03 -1.56
C GLU A 134 -22.67 19.36 -0.52
N GLY A 135 -22.25 18.23 0.05
CA GLY A 135 -23.05 17.48 1.02
C GLY A 135 -23.39 18.27 2.29
N CYS A 136 -22.52 19.18 2.73
CA CYS A 136 -22.78 20.01 3.91
C CYS A 136 -23.39 21.39 3.57
N ARG A 137 -23.34 21.85 2.31
CA ARG A 137 -23.62 23.24 1.91
C ARG A 137 -24.99 23.73 2.39
N ALA A 138 -26.06 23.01 2.04
CA ALA A 138 -27.42 23.40 2.39
C ALA A 138 -27.63 23.46 3.91
N GLY A 139 -27.14 22.43 4.63
CA GLY A 139 -27.27 22.35 6.07
C GLY A 139 -26.43 23.38 6.84
N LEU A 140 -25.31 23.86 6.26
CA LEU A 140 -24.51 24.96 6.80
C LEU A 140 -25.13 26.33 6.50
N ALA A 141 -25.74 26.51 5.33
CA ALA A 141 -26.53 27.71 5.02
C ALA A 141 -27.72 27.87 5.98
N GLU A 142 -28.38 26.77 6.36
CA GLU A 142 -29.37 26.78 7.45
C GLU A 142 -28.80 27.19 8.81
N CYS A 143 -27.50 27.05 9.04
CA CYS A 143 -26.81 27.55 10.22
C CYS A 143 -26.31 29.00 10.06
N GLY A 144 -26.52 29.60 8.89
CA GLY A 144 -26.04 30.93 8.51
C GLY A 144 -24.55 30.95 8.14
N VAL A 145 -24.04 29.87 7.58
CA VAL A 145 -22.68 29.78 7.02
C VAL A 145 -22.81 29.54 5.52
N ASP A 146 -22.82 30.62 4.75
CA ASP A 146 -23.09 30.57 3.29
C ASP A 146 -21.81 30.37 2.47
N ASP A 147 -20.66 30.80 2.98
CA ASP A 147 -19.36 30.64 2.32
C ASP A 147 -18.74 29.27 2.65
N VAL A 148 -19.06 28.28 1.80
CA VAL A 148 -18.58 26.89 1.86
C VAL A 148 -17.84 26.55 0.58
N GLY A 149 -16.66 25.95 0.68
CA GLY A 149 -15.86 25.58 -0.50
C GLY A 149 -14.77 24.57 -0.20
N PHE A 150 -13.92 24.32 -1.19
CA PHE A 150 -12.73 23.48 -1.07
C PHE A 150 -11.49 24.32 -0.70
N ALA A 151 -10.58 23.73 0.06
CA ALA A 151 -9.19 24.15 0.11
C ALA A 151 -8.30 22.96 0.48
N PRO A 152 -7.11 22.82 -0.13
CA PRO A 152 -6.18 21.76 0.21
C PRO A 152 -5.63 21.92 1.62
N VAL A 153 -5.08 20.83 2.13
CA VAL A 153 -4.53 20.75 3.48
C VAL A 153 -3.02 21.02 3.43
N PRO A 154 -2.49 21.92 4.28
CA PRO A 154 -1.05 22.12 4.36
C PRO A 154 -0.30 20.81 4.68
N PRO A 155 0.76 20.45 3.93
CA PRO A 155 1.51 19.22 4.16
C PRO A 155 2.02 19.08 5.62
N ASP A 156 2.49 20.18 6.22
CA ASP A 156 2.97 20.18 7.61
C ASP A 156 1.90 19.73 8.62
N LEU A 157 0.62 20.00 8.36
CA LEU A 157 -0.46 19.52 9.21
C LEU A 157 -0.58 17.98 9.12
N ILE A 158 -0.41 17.42 7.94
CA ILE A 158 -0.49 15.96 7.75
C ILE A 158 0.74 15.32 8.41
N GLU A 159 1.95 15.78 8.05
CA GLU A 159 3.19 15.16 8.52
C GLU A 159 3.45 15.41 10.01
N SER A 160 3.47 16.67 10.44
CA SER A 160 3.98 17.02 11.79
C SER A 160 2.93 16.88 12.90
N ILE A 161 1.65 16.92 12.54
CA ILE A 161 0.57 16.83 13.52
C ILE A 161 -0.11 15.47 13.44
N ILE A 162 -0.68 15.12 12.28
CA ILE A 162 -1.47 13.90 12.19
C ILE A 162 -0.56 12.67 12.30
N ARG A 163 0.43 12.55 11.41
CA ARG A 163 1.33 11.40 11.36
C ARG A 163 2.29 11.33 12.54
N ALA A 164 2.86 12.46 12.97
CA ALA A 164 3.85 12.45 14.04
C ALA A 164 3.25 12.48 15.47
N GLN A 165 2.00 12.92 15.67
CA GLN A 165 1.43 13.09 17.02
C GLN A 165 0.13 12.33 17.24
N ILE A 166 -0.79 12.33 16.28
CA ILE A 166 -2.11 11.71 16.46
C ILE A 166 -2.06 10.22 16.19
N GLU A 167 -1.57 9.78 15.03
CA GLU A 167 -1.52 8.36 14.64
C GLU A 167 -0.76 7.48 15.64
N PRO A 168 0.42 7.88 16.17
CA PRO A 168 1.15 7.07 17.13
C PRO A 168 0.39 6.86 18.45
N SER A 169 -0.48 7.80 18.84
CA SER A 169 -1.30 7.67 20.05
C SER A 169 -2.50 6.74 19.88
N MET A 170 -2.78 6.31 18.65
CA MET A 170 -3.88 5.41 18.30
C MET A 170 -3.39 3.98 18.05
N ALA A 171 -2.08 3.78 17.89
CA ALA A 171 -1.50 2.46 17.76
C ALA A 171 -1.61 1.70 19.10
N PRO A 172 -2.04 0.42 19.09
CA PRO A 172 -2.05 -0.38 20.31
C PRO A 172 -0.62 -0.54 20.84
N ASP A 173 -0.46 -0.52 22.18
CA ASP A 173 0.83 -0.45 22.91
C ASP A 173 1.85 -1.56 22.60
N ASN A 174 1.56 -2.53 21.72
CA ASN A 174 2.42 -3.70 21.44
C ASN A 174 2.41 -4.19 19.97
N GLN A 175 2.12 -3.34 18.98
CA GLN A 175 2.31 -3.72 17.57
C GLN A 175 3.73 -3.40 17.10
N GLU A 176 4.70 -4.22 17.48
CA GLU A 176 5.94 -4.40 16.72
C GLU A 176 5.77 -5.62 15.81
N TRP A 177 5.14 -5.44 14.63
CA TRP A 177 5.07 -6.54 13.65
C TRP A 177 5.15 -6.03 12.21
N GLY A 178 6.07 -6.63 11.44
CA GLY A 178 5.97 -6.72 9.99
C GLY A 178 6.47 -5.51 9.19
N THR A 179 6.19 -5.55 7.89
CA THR A 179 6.64 -4.57 6.91
C THR A 179 6.02 -3.18 7.09
N GLN A 180 5.28 -2.90 8.16
CA GLN A 180 4.62 -1.60 8.41
C GLN A 180 5.61 -0.41 8.44
N HIS A 181 6.89 -0.64 8.74
CA HIS A 181 7.95 0.39 8.68
C HIS A 181 8.61 0.54 7.30
N LEU A 182 8.30 -0.35 6.36
CA LEU A 182 8.79 -0.29 4.99
C LEU A 182 8.13 0.93 4.32
N PRO A 183 8.90 1.88 3.76
CA PRO A 183 8.32 3.08 3.17
C PRO A 183 7.46 2.72 1.97
N GLY A 184 6.39 3.48 1.68
CA GLY A 184 5.54 3.25 0.52
C GLY A 184 6.28 3.22 -0.82
N LEU A 185 5.81 2.42 -1.77
CA LEU A 185 6.41 2.29 -3.10
C LEU A 185 6.46 3.63 -3.84
N SER A 186 5.34 4.36 -3.88
CA SER A 186 5.27 5.67 -4.56
C SER A 186 6.14 6.75 -3.91
N GLN A 187 6.46 6.61 -2.62
CA GLN A 187 7.19 7.60 -1.85
C GLN A 187 8.71 7.34 -1.85
N SER A 188 9.13 6.09 -2.05
CA SER A 188 10.52 5.67 -1.89
C SER A 188 11.17 5.12 -3.15
N VAL A 189 10.40 4.78 -4.19
CA VAL A 189 10.93 4.22 -5.43
C VAL A 189 10.85 5.25 -6.55
N ASP A 190 12.00 5.80 -6.92
CA ASP A 190 12.12 6.75 -8.02
C ASP A 190 11.56 6.17 -9.33
N GLY A 191 10.62 6.89 -9.95
CA GLY A 191 9.96 6.48 -11.19
C GLY A 191 8.73 5.59 -10.99
N PHE A 192 8.35 5.26 -9.76
CA PHE A 192 7.08 4.58 -9.48
C PHE A 192 5.89 5.53 -9.75
N THR A 193 4.86 5.03 -10.43
CA THR A 193 3.66 5.80 -10.79
C THR A 193 2.40 5.01 -10.46
N ASP A 194 1.26 5.68 -10.25
CA ASP A 194 -0.03 5.01 -10.02
C ASP A 194 -0.39 4.01 -11.14
N ALA A 195 -0.05 4.33 -12.39
CA ALA A 195 -0.26 3.45 -13.54
C ALA A 195 0.61 2.19 -13.50
N PHE A 196 1.90 2.35 -13.17
CA PHE A 196 2.79 1.20 -12.99
C PHE A 196 2.38 0.35 -11.79
N GLY A 197 2.01 0.96 -10.67
CA GLY A 197 1.47 0.26 -9.50
C GLY A 197 0.25 -0.59 -9.86
N GLY A 198 -0.69 -0.04 -10.65
CA GLY A 198 -1.85 -0.79 -11.13
C GLY A 198 -1.47 -2.03 -11.95
N SER A 199 -0.47 -1.91 -12.81
CA SER A 199 0.03 -3.02 -13.63
C SER A 199 0.76 -4.10 -12.81
N LEU A 200 1.61 -3.68 -11.86
CA LEU A 200 2.34 -4.58 -10.96
C LEU A 200 1.40 -5.34 -10.02
N PHE A 201 0.45 -4.65 -9.40
CA PHE A 201 -0.52 -5.25 -8.49
C PHE A 201 -1.49 -6.19 -9.23
N ALA A 202 -1.92 -5.82 -10.44
CA ALA A 202 -2.71 -6.72 -11.29
C ALA A 202 -1.92 -7.99 -11.67
N ALA A 203 -0.62 -7.88 -11.98
CA ALA A 203 0.22 -9.05 -12.24
C ALA A 203 0.32 -9.98 -11.02
N ALA A 204 0.51 -9.41 -9.83
CA ALA A 204 0.57 -10.16 -8.59
C ALA A 204 -0.79 -10.80 -8.22
N ALA A 205 -1.89 -10.07 -8.41
CA ALA A 205 -3.23 -10.58 -8.18
C ALA A 205 -3.57 -11.75 -9.11
N GLU A 206 -3.26 -11.63 -10.40
CA GLU A 206 -3.44 -12.72 -11.36
C GLU A 206 -2.57 -13.93 -11.04
N PHE A 207 -1.34 -13.71 -10.58
CA PHE A 207 -0.48 -14.80 -10.10
C PHE A 207 -1.10 -15.53 -8.91
N ALA A 208 -1.63 -14.82 -7.91
CA ALA A 208 -2.31 -15.46 -6.78
C ALA A 208 -3.57 -16.23 -7.20
N ARG A 209 -4.38 -15.70 -8.14
CA ARG A 209 -5.63 -16.32 -8.63
C ARG A 209 -5.42 -17.66 -9.33
N VAL A 210 -4.27 -17.87 -9.96
CA VAL A 210 -3.99 -19.13 -10.68
C VAL A 210 -3.42 -20.23 -9.78
N SER A 211 -3.35 -20.01 -8.46
CA SER A 211 -2.86 -20.98 -7.48
C SER A 211 -1.52 -21.60 -7.92
N PRO A 212 -0.43 -20.81 -7.98
CA PRO A 212 0.78 -21.15 -8.71
C PRO A 212 1.48 -22.39 -8.16
N TRP A 213 1.30 -22.70 -6.87
CA TRP A 213 1.74 -23.95 -6.22
C TRP A 213 1.16 -25.23 -6.83
N THR A 214 0.08 -25.13 -7.61
CA THR A 214 -0.47 -26.28 -8.33
C THR A 214 0.35 -26.62 -9.59
N ALA A 215 1.03 -25.62 -10.17
CA ALA A 215 1.74 -25.74 -11.44
C ALA A 215 3.27 -25.63 -11.30
N LEU A 216 3.77 -25.04 -10.22
CA LEU A 216 5.19 -24.88 -9.90
C LEU A 216 5.55 -25.64 -8.62
N ALA A 217 6.58 -26.48 -8.70
CA ALA A 217 7.22 -27.05 -7.52
C ALA A 217 7.89 -25.93 -6.72
N LYS A 218 7.87 -26.08 -5.39
CA LYS A 218 8.41 -25.06 -4.48
C LYS A 218 9.88 -24.81 -4.77
N ARG A 219 10.23 -23.53 -4.78
CA ARG A 219 11.55 -22.99 -5.07
C ARG A 219 12.16 -23.44 -6.41
N ARG A 220 11.43 -24.14 -7.30
CA ARG A 220 11.93 -24.52 -8.62
C ARG A 220 12.36 -23.26 -9.37
N PRO A 221 13.64 -23.14 -9.78
CA PRO A 221 14.07 -21.96 -10.51
C PRO A 221 13.37 -21.89 -11.86
N VAL A 222 12.85 -20.72 -12.18
CA VAL A 222 12.37 -20.34 -13.50
C VAL A 222 13.27 -19.20 -13.98
N GLN A 223 13.86 -19.35 -15.16
CA GLN A 223 14.66 -18.27 -15.74
C GLN A 223 13.74 -17.37 -16.57
N ILE A 224 13.85 -16.07 -16.35
CA ILE A 224 13.14 -15.01 -17.05
C ILE A 224 14.19 -14.15 -17.75
N SER A 225 14.12 -14.06 -19.08
CA SER A 225 15.01 -13.21 -19.87
C SER A 225 14.21 -12.28 -20.78
N TYR A 226 14.52 -11.00 -20.80
CA TYR A 226 13.83 -10.04 -21.68
C TYR A 226 14.79 -8.93 -22.13
N ARG A 227 14.45 -8.30 -23.25
CA ARG A 227 15.19 -7.16 -23.79
C ARG A 227 14.60 -5.86 -23.24
N LEU A 228 15.38 -5.13 -22.47
CA LEU A 228 15.04 -3.79 -22.02
C LEU A 228 15.67 -2.76 -22.97
N VAL A 229 14.84 -1.91 -23.57
CA VAL A 229 15.30 -0.79 -24.41
C VAL A 229 15.40 0.45 -23.52
N LEU A 230 16.62 0.94 -23.31
CA LEU A 230 16.86 2.15 -22.50
C LEU A 230 16.76 3.42 -23.36
N ARG A 231 17.20 3.34 -24.62
CA ARG A 231 17.15 4.39 -25.66
C ARG A 231 17.09 3.72 -27.05
N GLU A 232 16.79 4.48 -28.11
CA GLU A 232 16.69 3.97 -29.49
C GLU A 232 17.93 3.14 -29.92
N ASP A 233 19.11 3.46 -29.40
CA ASP A 233 20.40 2.84 -29.70
C ASP A 233 20.96 1.94 -28.57
N VAL A 234 20.33 1.91 -27.40
CA VAL A 234 20.81 1.16 -26.23
C VAL A 234 19.74 0.19 -25.76
N ALA A 235 20.01 -1.11 -25.94
CA ALA A 235 19.22 -2.18 -25.36
C ALA A 235 20.12 -3.15 -24.59
N MET A 236 19.61 -3.64 -23.47
CA MET A 236 20.24 -4.68 -22.66
C MET A 236 19.33 -5.89 -22.57
N ARG A 237 19.94 -7.08 -22.47
CA ARG A 237 19.21 -8.30 -22.11
C ARG A 237 19.32 -8.46 -20.59
N LEU A 238 18.19 -8.42 -19.92
CA LEU A 238 18.09 -8.73 -18.50
C LEU A 238 17.72 -10.20 -18.35
N THR A 239 18.35 -10.85 -17.39
CA THR A 239 18.04 -12.23 -17.00
C THR A 239 17.90 -12.27 -15.49
N ALA A 240 16.83 -12.90 -15.02
CA ALA A 240 16.56 -13.11 -13.60
C ALA A 240 16.13 -14.56 -13.37
N TYR A 241 16.38 -15.06 -12.16
CA TYR A 241 15.94 -16.39 -11.74
C TYR A 241 14.89 -16.21 -10.67
N VAL A 242 13.70 -16.74 -10.89
CA VAL A 242 12.57 -16.55 -10.00
C VAL A 242 12.06 -17.87 -9.48
N SER A 243 11.45 -17.86 -8.30
CA SER A 243 10.87 -19.08 -7.75
C SER A 243 9.69 -18.80 -6.83
N LEU A 244 8.75 -19.76 -6.82
CA LEU A 244 7.63 -19.76 -5.88
C LEU A 244 8.16 -20.14 -4.48
N VAL A 245 7.76 -19.38 -3.46
CA VAL A 245 8.05 -19.68 -2.05
C VAL A 245 6.75 -20.03 -1.35
N GLY A 246 6.79 -21.10 -0.54
CA GLY A 246 5.64 -21.56 0.25
C GLY A 246 4.45 -22.04 -0.58
N SER A 247 3.31 -22.21 0.09
CA SER A 247 2.01 -22.45 -0.53
C SER A 247 0.89 -21.97 0.38
N LYS A 248 -0.33 -21.89 -0.17
CA LYS A 248 -1.51 -21.51 0.61
C LYS A 248 -1.72 -22.46 1.80
N GLU A 249 -1.49 -23.76 1.62
CA GLU A 249 -1.64 -24.77 2.68
C GLU A 249 -0.65 -24.56 3.84
N GLU A 250 0.47 -23.88 3.58
CA GLU A 250 1.50 -23.55 4.58
C GLU A 250 1.25 -22.20 5.28
N GLY A 251 0.15 -21.53 4.93
CA GLY A 251 -0.24 -20.25 5.53
C GLY A 251 0.52 -19.04 4.99
N SER A 252 1.51 -19.21 4.11
CA SER A 252 2.19 -18.10 3.44
C SER A 252 2.73 -18.54 2.08
N PHE A 253 2.66 -17.64 1.10
CA PHE A 253 3.30 -17.85 -0.19
C PHE A 253 3.85 -16.54 -0.74
N GLY A 254 4.77 -16.68 -1.68
CA GLY A 254 5.47 -15.54 -2.26
C GLY A 254 6.21 -15.90 -3.54
N PHE A 255 6.91 -14.91 -4.05
CA PHE A 255 7.69 -14.99 -5.26
C PHE A 255 9.05 -14.37 -4.99
N ALA A 256 10.11 -15.16 -5.11
CA ALA A 256 11.48 -14.72 -4.88
C ALA A 256 12.19 -14.47 -6.20
N VAL A 257 13.09 -13.48 -6.22
CA VAL A 257 14.02 -13.21 -7.31
C VAL A 257 15.45 -13.40 -6.79
N HIS A 258 16.20 -14.23 -7.51
CA HIS A 258 17.59 -14.58 -7.28
C HIS A 258 18.46 -13.96 -8.37
N LYS A 259 19.65 -13.48 -8.00
CA LYS A 259 20.58 -12.87 -8.95
C LYS A 259 21.29 -13.92 -9.78
N THR A 260 21.49 -15.12 -9.26
CA THR A 260 22.18 -16.18 -10.02
C THR A 260 21.40 -17.47 -10.01
N LEU A 261 21.62 -18.29 -11.05
CA LEU A 261 21.09 -19.65 -11.06
C LEU A 261 21.62 -20.46 -9.88
N ALA A 262 22.88 -20.23 -9.47
CA ALA A 262 23.49 -20.91 -8.33
C ALA A 262 22.77 -20.60 -7.01
N GLU A 263 22.39 -19.34 -6.77
CA GLU A 263 21.57 -18.95 -5.63
C GLU A 263 20.19 -19.60 -5.67
N ALA A 264 19.52 -19.57 -6.83
CA ALA A 264 18.20 -20.17 -7.00
C ALA A 264 18.24 -21.70 -6.80
N LYS A 265 19.26 -22.38 -7.31
CA LYS A 265 19.49 -23.82 -7.11
C LYS A 265 19.75 -24.15 -5.63
N ARG A 266 20.61 -23.38 -4.95
CA ARG A 266 20.86 -23.56 -3.52
C ARG A 266 19.57 -23.40 -2.72
N ALA A 267 18.77 -22.38 -3.04
CA ALA A 267 17.48 -22.19 -2.40
C ALA A 267 16.54 -23.39 -2.62
N TYR A 268 16.52 -23.96 -3.83
CA TYR A 268 15.75 -25.16 -4.16
C TYR A 268 16.24 -26.42 -3.41
N GLU A 269 17.55 -26.67 -3.35
CA GLU A 269 18.16 -27.82 -2.67
C GLU A 269 17.82 -27.88 -1.17
N VAL A 270 17.77 -26.72 -0.52
CA VAL A 270 17.36 -26.60 0.88
C VAL A 270 15.90 -27.04 1.07
N GLU A 271 15.02 -26.66 0.15
CA GLU A 271 13.58 -27.00 0.21
C GLU A 271 13.34 -28.50 0.03
N VAL A 272 14.07 -29.14 -0.89
CA VAL A 272 13.92 -30.58 -1.17
C VAL A 272 14.72 -31.48 -0.22
N GLY A 273 15.35 -30.92 0.82
CA GLY A 273 16.05 -31.66 1.87
C GLY A 273 17.41 -32.25 1.47
N GLY A 274 18.06 -31.66 0.45
CA GLY A 274 19.33 -32.17 -0.12
C GLY A 274 20.62 -31.50 0.40
N GLY A 275 20.53 -30.43 1.20
CA GLY A 275 21.69 -29.67 1.68
C GLY A 275 22.25 -30.15 3.02
N GLU A 276 23.59 -30.13 3.17
CA GLU A 276 24.26 -30.27 4.48
C GLU A 276 23.86 -29.09 5.41
N ASP A 277 23.48 -29.41 6.64
CA ASP A 277 23.12 -28.49 7.73
C ASP A 277 21.90 -27.55 7.50
N GLY A 278 20.71 -28.12 7.69
CA GLY A 278 19.41 -27.45 7.60
C GLY A 278 19.17 -26.25 8.54
N GLU A 279 20.08 -25.93 9.46
CA GLU A 279 20.02 -24.72 10.30
C GLU A 279 20.80 -23.53 9.71
N SER A 280 21.92 -23.74 8.98
CA SER A 280 22.73 -22.63 8.43
C SER A 280 22.33 -22.21 7.01
N ALA A 281 21.64 -23.10 6.28
CA ALA A 281 21.18 -22.84 4.92
C ALA A 281 19.88 -22.01 4.88
N GLY A 282 19.08 -22.07 5.97
CA GLY A 282 17.92 -21.21 6.16
C GLY A 282 18.31 -19.74 6.13
N GLU A 283 19.25 -19.33 6.99
CA GLU A 283 19.71 -17.94 7.19
C GLU A 283 20.44 -17.34 5.99
N SER A 284 21.20 -18.14 5.22
CA SER A 284 21.90 -17.68 4.02
C SER A 284 21.03 -17.64 2.75
N SER A 285 19.84 -18.24 2.78
CA SER A 285 18.86 -18.22 1.68
C SER A 285 17.87 -17.06 1.73
N VAL A 286 17.91 -16.24 2.80
CA VAL A 286 16.92 -15.17 3.05
C VAL A 286 17.40 -13.79 2.57
N ASN A 287 18.66 -13.65 2.15
CA ASN A 287 19.10 -12.45 1.44
C ASN A 287 18.54 -12.50 0.01
N GLY A 288 17.57 -11.64 -0.30
CA GLY A 288 16.88 -11.73 -1.59
C GLY A 288 15.81 -10.67 -1.79
N GLN A 289 15.30 -10.62 -3.01
CA GLN A 289 14.15 -9.79 -3.36
C GLN A 289 12.92 -10.68 -3.38
N SER A 290 11.87 -10.27 -2.67
CA SER A 290 10.65 -11.06 -2.54
C SER A 290 9.41 -10.20 -2.74
N CYS A 291 8.41 -10.80 -3.36
CA CYS A 291 7.02 -10.41 -3.28
C CYS A 291 6.32 -11.39 -2.34
N MET A 292 5.96 -10.97 -1.14
CA MET A 292 5.22 -11.79 -0.18
C MET A 292 3.74 -11.47 -0.29
N PHE A 293 2.86 -12.47 -0.27
CA PHE A 293 1.42 -12.24 -0.21
C PHE A 293 0.96 -12.34 1.24
N ALA A 294 0.46 -11.23 1.77
CA ALA A 294 0.11 -11.09 3.18
C ALA A 294 -1.28 -10.46 3.35
N SER A 295 -1.66 -10.20 4.61
CA SER A 295 -2.87 -9.45 4.96
C SER A 295 -2.66 -7.93 4.82
N VAL A 296 -3.76 -7.17 4.76
CA VAL A 296 -3.70 -5.70 4.76
C VAL A 296 -3.02 -5.13 6.02
N TYR A 297 -3.06 -5.89 7.12
CA TYR A 297 -2.53 -5.50 8.42
C TYR A 297 -1.01 -5.52 8.46
N GLU A 298 -0.36 -6.26 7.57
CA GLU A 298 1.10 -6.32 7.47
C GLU A 298 1.66 -5.29 6.48
N CYS A 299 0.79 -4.69 5.66
CA CYS A 299 1.18 -3.79 4.58
C CYS A 299 1.51 -2.38 5.05
N PRO A 300 2.51 -1.74 4.43
CA PRO A 300 2.73 -0.30 4.55
C PRO A 300 1.46 0.48 4.25
N PHE A 301 1.09 1.40 5.14
CA PHE A 301 -0.14 2.19 4.97
C PHE A 301 -0.11 3.04 3.70
N GLU A 302 1.06 3.50 3.27
CA GLU A 302 1.25 4.19 2.00
C GLU A 302 0.81 3.35 0.81
N ASP A 303 1.18 2.07 0.77
CA ASP A 303 0.79 1.17 -0.33
C ASP A 303 -0.72 0.93 -0.30
N VAL A 304 -1.31 0.81 0.89
CA VAL A 304 -2.77 0.70 1.07
C VAL A 304 -3.48 1.97 0.59
N ASP A 305 -3.00 3.15 0.99
CA ASP A 305 -3.55 4.44 0.59
C ASP A 305 -3.48 4.64 -0.93
N ASP A 306 -2.35 4.27 -1.55
CA ASP A 306 -2.15 4.36 -2.99
C ASP A 306 -3.03 3.38 -3.75
N ALA A 307 -3.12 2.12 -3.30
CA ALA A 307 -3.98 1.11 -3.89
C ALA A 307 -5.46 1.50 -3.84
N GLU A 308 -5.93 2.04 -2.71
CA GLU A 308 -7.30 2.53 -2.56
C GLU A 308 -7.58 3.76 -3.42
N ARG A 309 -6.62 4.70 -3.52
CA ARG A 309 -6.74 5.90 -4.35
C ARG A 309 -6.78 5.56 -5.85
N ALA A 310 -5.86 4.70 -6.29
CA ALA A 310 -5.65 4.39 -7.70
C ALA A 310 -6.49 3.20 -8.19
N GLY A 311 -7.15 2.46 -7.27
CA GLY A 311 -7.96 1.29 -7.60
C GLY A 311 -7.11 0.11 -8.09
N TRP A 312 -5.95 -0.12 -7.47
CA TRP A 312 -5.08 -1.26 -7.81
C TRP A 312 -5.78 -2.59 -7.52
N ASP A 313 -5.58 -3.56 -8.42
CA ASP A 313 -6.25 -4.86 -8.34
C ASP A 313 -5.59 -5.78 -7.30
N LEU A 314 -6.41 -6.53 -6.56
CA LEU A 314 -5.98 -7.45 -5.51
C LEU A 314 -6.75 -8.77 -5.61
N ALA A 315 -6.06 -9.89 -5.37
CA ALA A 315 -6.70 -11.20 -5.38
C ALA A 315 -7.54 -11.41 -4.10
N PRO A 316 -8.76 -11.98 -4.17
CA PRO A 316 -9.48 -12.42 -2.99
C PRO A 316 -8.71 -13.50 -2.24
N MET A 317 -8.73 -13.45 -0.91
CA MET A 317 -8.39 -14.60 -0.07
C MET A 317 -9.60 -15.54 -0.07
N GLU A 318 -9.44 -16.76 -0.60
CA GLU A 318 -10.56 -17.71 -0.71
C GLU A 318 -11.08 -18.17 0.66
N ASP A 319 -10.18 -18.26 1.65
CA ASP A 319 -10.50 -18.81 2.97
C ASP A 319 -11.00 -17.74 3.96
N GLU A 320 -10.86 -16.46 3.60
CA GLU A 320 -11.25 -15.30 4.42
C GLU A 320 -12.15 -14.37 3.59
N PRO A 321 -13.49 -14.58 3.61
CA PRO A 321 -14.41 -13.80 2.80
C PRO A 321 -14.31 -12.30 3.08
N GLY A 322 -13.97 -11.53 2.05
CA GLY A 322 -13.81 -10.07 2.14
C GLY A 322 -12.35 -9.61 2.23
N GLU A 323 -11.44 -10.51 2.59
CA GLU A 323 -10.01 -10.23 2.66
C GLU A 323 -9.33 -10.40 1.29
N ARG A 324 -8.17 -9.77 1.14
CA ARG A 324 -7.40 -9.73 -0.11
C ARG A 324 -5.95 -10.07 0.15
N TYR A 325 -5.33 -10.79 -0.78
CA TYR A 325 -3.87 -10.98 -0.77
C TYR A 325 -3.18 -9.69 -1.18
N TRP A 326 -2.40 -9.13 -0.26
CA TRP A 326 -1.62 -7.93 -0.51
C TRP A 326 -0.18 -8.29 -0.87
N PRO A 327 0.30 -7.92 -2.07
CA PRO A 327 1.68 -8.15 -2.46
C PRO A 327 2.61 -7.12 -1.83
N ILE A 328 3.53 -7.58 -0.98
CA ILE A 328 4.58 -6.77 -0.36
C ILE A 328 5.90 -7.03 -1.08
N PHE A 329 6.35 -6.04 -1.84
CA PHE A 329 7.65 -6.07 -2.51
C PHE A 329 8.74 -5.51 -1.58
N CYS A 330 9.68 -6.36 -1.21
CA CYS A 330 10.80 -5.98 -0.33
C CYS A 330 12.10 -6.69 -0.72
N LYS A 331 13.21 -6.10 -0.28
CA LYS A 331 14.52 -6.71 -0.18
C LYS A 331 14.80 -7.02 1.28
N MET A 332 15.19 -8.26 1.53
CA MET A 332 15.60 -8.73 2.84
C MET A 332 17.13 -8.75 2.89
N ALA A 333 17.71 -8.13 3.92
CA ALA A 333 19.13 -8.19 4.22
C ALA A 333 19.33 -8.52 5.69
N PHE A 334 20.07 -9.59 5.98
CA PHE A 334 20.47 -9.96 7.34
C PHE A 334 21.88 -9.45 7.59
N GLU A 335 22.02 -8.53 8.55
CA GLU A 335 23.31 -8.04 9.03
C GLU A 335 23.70 -8.84 10.27
N LYS A 336 24.86 -9.50 10.23
CA LYS A 336 25.35 -10.25 11.38
C LYS A 336 25.72 -9.32 12.51
N GLY A 337 25.23 -9.61 13.71
CA GLY A 337 25.60 -8.85 14.89
C GLY A 337 27.09 -9.02 15.24
N GLU A 338 27.83 -7.92 15.42
CA GLU A 338 29.19 -7.99 15.94
C GLU A 338 29.20 -8.30 17.44
N GLY A 339 30.14 -9.14 17.89
CA GLY A 339 30.44 -9.34 19.32
C GLY A 339 29.35 -10.03 20.15
N GLY A 340 28.48 -10.85 19.53
CA GLY A 340 27.39 -11.55 20.23
C GLY A 340 26.10 -10.74 20.33
N THR A 341 25.94 -9.70 19.51
CA THR A 341 24.65 -9.07 19.26
C THR A 341 23.81 -9.94 18.31
N GLU A 342 22.49 -9.85 18.42
CA GLU A 342 21.56 -10.56 17.53
C GLU A 342 21.69 -10.04 16.10
N ASP A 343 21.47 -10.93 15.13
CA ASP A 343 21.44 -10.57 13.71
C ASP A 343 20.27 -9.61 13.45
N ALA A 344 20.53 -8.55 12.69
CA ALA A 344 19.53 -7.54 12.35
C ALA A 344 18.95 -7.81 10.96
N LEU A 345 17.63 -8.01 10.89
CA LEU A 345 16.89 -8.03 9.62
C LEU A 345 16.57 -6.60 9.19
N SER A 346 17.05 -6.22 8.01
CA SER A 346 16.71 -4.98 7.33
C SER A 346 15.80 -5.25 6.14
N LEU A 347 14.71 -4.49 6.06
CA LEU A 347 13.76 -4.53 4.94
C LEU A 347 13.86 -3.20 4.17
N THR A 348 14.07 -3.30 2.86
CA THR A 348 14.11 -2.13 1.95
C THR A 348 13.24 -2.36 0.73
N ARG A 349 12.93 -1.32 -0.05
CA ARG A 349 12.18 -1.47 -1.30
C ARG A 349 13.09 -1.87 -2.47
N PRO A 350 12.62 -2.73 -3.39
CA PRO A 350 13.28 -2.90 -4.67
C PRO A 350 13.24 -1.59 -5.47
N ALA A 351 14.28 -1.35 -6.26
CA ALA A 351 14.35 -0.27 -7.22
C ALA A 351 13.37 -0.50 -8.39
N ILE A 352 13.11 0.53 -9.17
CA ILE A 352 12.10 0.48 -10.25
C ILE A 352 12.34 -0.64 -11.27
N VAL A 353 13.60 -0.90 -11.65
CA VAL A 353 13.97 -1.95 -12.60
C VAL A 353 13.68 -3.35 -12.02
N GLU A 354 13.83 -3.52 -10.71
CA GLU A 354 13.56 -4.78 -10.03
C GLU A 354 12.06 -5.03 -9.90
N LEU A 355 11.27 -3.98 -9.59
CA LEU A 355 9.80 -4.06 -9.62
C LEU A 355 9.27 -4.37 -11.02
N GLN A 356 9.89 -3.82 -12.07
CA GLN A 356 9.58 -4.17 -13.46
C GLN A 356 9.89 -5.64 -13.76
N CYS A 357 10.99 -6.18 -13.20
CA CYS A 357 11.28 -7.60 -13.27
C CYS A 357 10.20 -8.45 -12.57
N PHE A 358 9.71 -8.04 -11.40
CA PHE A 358 8.58 -8.70 -10.74
C PHE A 358 7.33 -8.70 -11.62
N GLU A 359 6.94 -7.53 -12.15
CA GLU A 359 5.79 -7.39 -13.04
C GLU A 359 5.85 -8.38 -14.21
N LEU A 360 6.99 -8.41 -14.92
CA LEU A 360 7.19 -9.25 -16.09
C LEU A 360 7.24 -10.73 -15.75
N ALA A 361 7.93 -11.10 -14.68
CA ALA A 361 8.05 -12.48 -14.24
C ALA A 361 6.69 -13.04 -13.79
N LEU A 362 5.93 -12.28 -13.01
CA LEU A 362 4.58 -12.64 -12.57
C LEU A 362 3.64 -12.82 -13.78
N LYS A 363 3.64 -11.89 -14.73
CA LYS A 363 2.85 -11.99 -15.98
C LYS A 363 3.22 -13.21 -16.80
N ALA A 364 4.51 -13.41 -17.05
CA ALA A 364 5.00 -14.47 -17.93
C ALA A 364 4.73 -15.86 -17.35
N VAL A 365 5.01 -16.06 -16.05
CA VAL A 365 4.71 -17.32 -15.35
C VAL A 365 3.21 -17.59 -15.34
N THR A 366 2.39 -16.59 -14.99
CA THR A 366 0.93 -16.72 -14.97
C THR A 366 0.36 -17.10 -16.33
N ALA A 367 0.88 -16.51 -17.42
CA ALA A 367 0.44 -16.84 -18.78
C ALA A 367 0.69 -18.31 -19.13
N LEU A 368 1.86 -18.85 -18.78
CA LEU A 368 2.19 -20.26 -19.02
C LEU A 368 1.37 -21.23 -18.17
N ILE A 369 1.01 -20.85 -16.94
CA ILE A 369 0.11 -21.64 -16.09
C ILE A 369 -1.28 -21.68 -16.73
N LYS A 370 -1.81 -20.53 -17.15
CA LYS A 370 -3.14 -20.44 -17.78
C LYS A 370 -3.25 -21.18 -19.10
N SER A 371 -2.18 -21.21 -19.90
CA SER A 371 -2.16 -21.96 -21.15
C SER A 371 -1.98 -23.47 -20.95
N GLY A 372 -1.59 -23.91 -19.75
CA GLY A 372 -1.26 -25.31 -19.44
C GLY A 372 0.11 -25.76 -19.93
N GLU A 373 0.92 -24.83 -20.45
CA GLU A 373 2.30 -25.06 -20.91
C GLU A 373 3.25 -25.34 -19.73
N LEU A 374 2.98 -24.71 -18.59
CA LEU A 374 3.68 -24.94 -17.32
C LEU A 374 2.80 -25.76 -16.38
N ARG A 375 3.24 -26.98 -16.05
CA ARG A 375 2.52 -27.91 -15.18
C ARG A 375 3.46 -28.72 -14.29
N ARG A 376 2.93 -29.17 -13.16
CA ARG A 376 3.62 -30.06 -12.21
C ARG A 376 3.08 -31.49 -12.34
N ALA A 377 3.97 -32.48 -12.37
CA ALA A 377 3.61 -33.90 -12.25
C ALA A 377 4.53 -34.52 -11.20
N ASP A 378 3.96 -35.16 -10.18
CA ASP A 378 4.68 -35.90 -9.13
C ASP A 378 5.88 -35.13 -8.55
N ASP A 379 5.63 -33.87 -8.13
CA ASP A 379 6.60 -32.92 -7.57
C ASP A 379 7.71 -32.40 -8.50
N GLU A 380 7.77 -32.86 -9.74
CA GLU A 380 8.64 -32.30 -10.77
C GLU A 380 7.88 -31.37 -11.73
N ASN A 381 8.51 -30.26 -12.09
CA ASN A 381 8.01 -29.39 -13.15
C ASN A 381 8.24 -30.01 -14.52
N GLN A 382 7.17 -30.30 -15.25
CA GLN A 382 7.25 -30.76 -16.64
C GLN A 382 7.12 -29.58 -17.60
N SER A 383 8.08 -29.44 -18.50
CA SER A 383 7.97 -28.57 -19.67
C SER A 383 7.17 -29.28 -20.76
N ALA A 384 6.04 -28.72 -21.19
CA ALA A 384 5.36 -29.17 -22.41
C ALA A 384 6.15 -28.87 -23.71
N ASN A 385 7.16 -28.00 -23.63
CA ASN A 385 7.95 -27.51 -24.76
C ASN A 385 9.30 -28.25 -24.98
N ASP A 386 9.38 -29.53 -24.62
CA ASP A 386 10.57 -30.38 -24.85
C ASP A 386 11.92 -29.77 -24.37
N GLY A 387 11.90 -28.97 -23.29
CA GLY A 387 13.09 -28.32 -22.73
C GLY A 387 13.55 -27.05 -23.46
N LYS A 388 12.78 -26.54 -24.44
CA LYS A 388 13.05 -25.26 -25.10
C LYS A 388 12.45 -24.08 -24.31
N PRO A 389 13.04 -22.88 -24.38
CA PRO A 389 12.43 -21.69 -23.82
C PRO A 389 11.08 -21.36 -24.48
N TRP A 390 10.13 -20.89 -23.69
CA TRP A 390 8.90 -20.25 -24.16
C TRP A 390 9.13 -18.77 -24.44
N THR A 391 8.34 -18.20 -25.34
CA THR A 391 8.27 -16.74 -25.54
C THR A 391 6.86 -16.27 -25.18
N VAL A 392 6.76 -15.39 -24.19
CA VAL A 392 5.50 -14.81 -23.72
C VAL A 392 5.52 -13.31 -23.97
N GLN A 393 4.47 -12.79 -24.60
CA GLN A 393 4.31 -11.35 -24.79
C GLN A 393 3.68 -10.72 -23.55
N CYS A 394 4.35 -9.74 -22.96
CA CYS A 394 3.88 -9.02 -21.80
C CYS A 394 3.74 -7.53 -22.13
N GLU A 395 2.59 -6.95 -21.81
CA GLU A 395 2.46 -5.49 -21.72
C GLU A 395 3.11 -5.03 -20.41
N THR A 396 3.89 -3.96 -20.44
CA THR A 396 4.66 -3.48 -19.29
C THR A 396 4.98 -2.00 -19.42
N PHE A 397 5.32 -1.38 -18.29
CA PHE A 397 5.94 -0.06 -18.26
C PHE A 397 7.48 -0.13 -18.35
N ALA A 398 8.05 -1.33 -18.37
CA ALA A 398 9.48 -1.53 -18.59
C ALA A 398 9.88 -1.18 -20.03
N GLY A 399 10.75 -0.18 -20.19
CA GLY A 399 11.35 0.15 -21.49
C GLY A 399 10.60 1.18 -22.35
N SER A 400 9.64 1.92 -21.79
CA SER A 400 9.02 3.04 -22.50
C SER A 400 9.68 4.38 -22.17
N ALA A 401 9.95 5.18 -23.21
CA ALA A 401 10.30 6.58 -23.05
C ALA A 401 9.00 7.36 -22.79
N GLY A 402 8.71 7.63 -21.52
CA GLY A 402 7.58 8.45 -21.10
C GLY A 402 6.26 7.69 -21.01
N SER A 403 5.95 7.16 -19.81
CA SER A 403 4.62 6.73 -19.33
C SER A 403 3.72 5.85 -20.22
N GLU A 404 4.14 5.45 -21.41
CA GLU A 404 3.39 4.58 -22.33
C GLU A 404 3.67 3.11 -22.00
N MET A 405 2.71 2.22 -22.24
CA MET A 405 2.96 0.78 -22.13
C MET A 405 3.67 0.28 -23.38
N ALA A 406 4.63 -0.62 -23.20
CA ALA A 406 5.28 -1.35 -24.28
C ALA A 406 4.88 -2.82 -24.22
N THR A 407 4.84 -3.47 -25.38
CA THR A 407 4.79 -4.94 -25.46
C THR A 407 6.22 -5.45 -25.62
N ILE A 408 6.64 -6.32 -24.71
CA ILE A 408 7.95 -6.98 -24.79
C ILE A 408 7.82 -8.48 -24.82
N ASP A 409 8.73 -9.13 -25.55
CA ASP A 409 8.89 -10.57 -25.54
C ASP A 409 9.74 -10.99 -24.33
N VAL A 410 9.14 -11.81 -23.47
CA VAL A 410 9.79 -12.43 -22.31
C VAL A 410 10.07 -13.89 -22.64
N GLU A 411 11.34 -14.26 -22.65
CA GLU A 411 11.79 -15.63 -22.76
C GLU A 411 11.77 -16.29 -21.38
N VAL A 412 11.04 -17.41 -21.26
CA VAL A 412 10.90 -18.17 -20.00
C VAL A 412 11.50 -19.55 -20.20
N SER A 413 12.29 -20.05 -19.26
CA SER A 413 12.76 -21.43 -19.29
C SER A 413 12.86 -22.04 -17.90
N LEU A 414 12.95 -23.37 -17.85
CA LEU A 414 13.21 -24.14 -16.63
C LEU A 414 14.67 -24.62 -16.68
N PRO A 415 15.61 -23.95 -15.99
CA PRO A 415 17.03 -24.32 -16.03
C PRO A 415 17.28 -25.74 -15.56
N SER A 416 18.28 -26.42 -16.12
CA SER A 416 18.69 -27.75 -15.64
C SER A 416 19.06 -27.71 -14.15
N LEU A 417 18.58 -28.69 -13.39
CA LEU A 417 18.95 -28.86 -11.99
C LEU A 417 20.30 -29.58 -11.84
N ASP A 418 20.67 -30.43 -12.80
CA ASP A 418 21.97 -31.11 -12.81
C ASP A 418 23.14 -30.12 -13.00
N ASP A 419 24.20 -30.27 -12.19
CA ASP A 419 25.44 -29.50 -12.29
C ASP A 419 26.37 -29.97 -13.43
N SER A 420 25.99 -31.03 -14.15
CA SER A 420 26.76 -31.55 -15.28
C SER A 420 26.66 -30.68 -16.54
N ALA A 421 25.66 -29.79 -16.60
CA ALA A 421 25.53 -28.78 -17.64
C ALA A 421 26.22 -27.49 -17.20
N ALA A 422 27.55 -27.51 -17.19
CA ALA A 422 28.36 -26.30 -17.13
C ALA A 422 28.10 -25.44 -18.38
N ASN A 423 27.10 -24.57 -18.33
CA ASN A 423 27.07 -23.35 -19.11
C ASN A 423 27.26 -22.17 -18.15
N GLU A 424 28.55 -21.90 -17.98
CA GLU A 424 29.21 -20.64 -17.67
C GLU A 424 28.32 -19.40 -17.49
N GLY A 425 28.29 -18.89 -16.25
CA GLY A 425 28.51 -17.48 -15.95
C GLY A 425 27.76 -16.44 -16.78
N GLN A 426 26.43 -16.49 -16.82
CA GLN A 426 25.66 -15.26 -17.03
C GLN A 426 25.32 -14.66 -15.68
N ASP A 427 26.11 -13.69 -15.24
CA ASP A 427 25.74 -12.81 -14.15
C ASP A 427 24.41 -12.12 -14.48
N ALA A 428 23.42 -12.15 -13.58
CA ALA A 428 22.27 -11.26 -13.74
C ALA A 428 22.72 -9.82 -13.52
N TYR A 429 22.35 -8.95 -14.45
CA TYR A 429 22.53 -7.51 -14.34
C TYR A 429 21.24 -6.88 -13.79
N LEU A 430 20.91 -7.13 -12.52
CA LEU A 430 19.87 -6.37 -11.80
C LEU A 430 20.47 -5.55 -10.66
#